data_AF-A0A9X3ATZ5-F1
#
_entry.id   AF-A0A9X3ATZ5-F1
#
_cell.length_a   1.000
_cell.length_b   1.000
_cell.length_c   1.000
_cell.angle_alpha   90.00
_cell.angle_beta   90.00
_cell.angle_gamma   90.00
#
_symmetry.space_group_name_H-M   'P 1'
#
loop_
_entity.id
_entity.type
_entity.pdbx_description
1 polymer ?
#
loop_
_entity_poly.entity_id
_entity_poly.type
_entity_poly.pdbx_seq_one_letter_code
_entity_poly.pdbx_strand_id
1 'polypeptide(L)'
;MAVSVAGGVRPGKLIEVERRLYQHLIVGKHKAAAMEDDINETLEADANKLDIERQAIQVRLDKQTKALAVFKAISNQLTETVNNSIEHKLASPDLLLTHSGVQEGQILLLDLLLDKDPNFGRIRPIISSISWLSRDLITLINSPASKHRRPKTSDVQVTDIKLILNYIGLENLRLLIPYFCSRHWLPSGHANLLWTTRKLWRYSMITAIAAQALAQLHNRPTHVSYTCALLYQLGTSVILSSSVKVFEKHWGNWLREASHSRDKEVYDAVMATEFPAEQIFNHVMEHGHHLNWQLLEQLEFSDSAITKVLKELDQDYHFSELSIDAAIVAKASCFAKIILLEEHQLLEPQERKVLLDYYEFTPQEVIRLKAQNYRKLDLA
;
A
#
# COMPACT_ATOMS: atom_id res chain seq x y z
N MET A 1 37.10 -5.27 -5.76
CA MET A 1 37.45 -4.13 -4.88
C MET A 1 36.25 -3.85 -4.01
N ALA A 2 36.37 -4.13 -2.71
CA ALA A 2 35.33 -3.92 -1.74
C ALA A 2 35.26 -2.42 -1.41
N VAL A 3 34.15 -1.78 -1.75
CA VAL A 3 33.84 -0.46 -1.18
C VAL A 3 33.37 -0.74 0.23
N SER A 4 34.30 -0.61 1.17
CA SER A 4 33.98 -0.47 2.59
C SER A 4 33.22 0.84 2.76
N VAL A 5 31.89 0.76 2.90
CA VAL A 5 31.08 1.91 3.31
C VAL A 5 31.19 2.00 4.82
N ALA A 6 32.19 2.76 5.28
CA ALA A 6 32.28 3.16 6.68
C ALA A 6 31.16 4.19 6.94
N GLY A 7 30.22 3.82 7.80
CA GLY A 7 29.02 4.58 8.13
C GLY A 7 27.78 3.83 7.65
N GLY A 8 26.89 3.45 8.57
CA GLY A 8 25.69 2.62 8.36
C GLY A 8 24.62 3.17 7.39
N VAL A 9 25.01 3.98 6.41
CA VAL A 9 24.11 4.59 5.42
C VAL A 9 23.75 3.56 4.36
N ARG A 10 22.45 3.34 4.15
CA ARG A 10 21.91 2.50 3.07
C ARG A 10 22.50 2.94 1.71
N PRO A 11 23.01 2.02 0.87
CA PRO A 11 23.58 2.39 -0.42
C PRO A 11 22.58 3.18 -1.28
N GLY A 12 23.03 4.24 -1.96
CA GLY A 12 22.14 5.08 -2.78
C GLY A 12 21.34 4.29 -3.84
N LYS A 13 21.94 3.26 -4.42
CA LYS A 13 21.26 2.34 -5.36
C LYS A 13 20.08 1.61 -4.71
N LEU A 14 20.17 1.26 -3.42
CA LEU A 14 19.10 0.59 -2.69
C LEU A 14 17.88 1.51 -2.55
N ILE A 15 18.15 2.77 -2.18
CA ILE A 15 17.14 3.81 -2.04
C ILE A 15 16.47 4.08 -3.39
N GLU A 16 17.25 4.13 -4.46
CA GLU A 16 16.73 4.33 -5.82
C GLU A 16 15.79 3.20 -6.26
N VAL A 17 16.18 1.94 -6.04
CA VAL A 17 15.33 0.77 -6.34
C VAL A 17 14.02 0.82 -5.56
N GLU A 18 14.09 1.12 -4.26
CA GLU A 18 12.90 1.26 -3.42
C GLU A 18 11.97 2.38 -3.92
N ARG A 19 12.55 3.55 -4.20
CA ARG A 19 11.85 4.69 -4.78
C ARG A 19 11.17 4.32 -6.10
N ARG A 20 11.88 3.63 -6.99
CA ARG A 20 11.37 3.16 -8.30
C ARG A 20 10.19 2.21 -8.14
N LEU A 21 10.24 1.30 -7.17
CA LEU A 21 9.09 0.43 -6.87
C LEU A 21 7.89 1.26 -6.44
N TYR A 22 8.01 2.10 -5.40
CA TYR A 22 6.87 2.87 -4.90
C TYR A 22 6.32 3.84 -5.95
N GLN A 23 7.17 4.42 -6.79
CA GLN A 23 6.74 5.26 -7.91
C GLN A 23 5.88 4.44 -8.89
N HIS A 24 6.30 3.23 -9.24
CA HIS A 24 5.51 2.33 -10.09
C HIS A 24 4.22 1.84 -9.41
N LEU A 25 4.24 1.63 -8.09
CA LEU A 25 3.07 1.21 -7.31
C LEU A 25 2.01 2.33 -7.24
N ILE A 26 2.43 3.57 -6.95
CA ILE A 26 1.55 4.70 -6.63
C ILE A 26 1.22 5.56 -7.86
N VAL A 27 2.24 6.00 -8.60
CA VAL A 27 2.08 6.90 -9.76
C VAL A 27 1.77 6.10 -11.02
N GLY A 28 2.41 4.93 -11.18
CA GLY A 28 2.25 4.09 -12.38
C GLY A 28 3.01 4.64 -13.58
N LYS A 29 2.53 4.36 -14.79
CA LYS A 29 3.15 4.86 -16.03
C LYS A 29 2.71 6.30 -16.27
N HIS A 30 3.67 7.21 -16.44
CA HIS A 30 3.41 8.61 -16.81
C HIS A 30 2.55 8.69 -18.07
N LYS A 31 1.36 9.30 -17.98
CA LYS A 31 0.48 9.59 -19.13
C LYS A 31 0.70 10.99 -19.73
N ALA A 32 1.45 11.85 -19.04
CA ALA A 32 1.52 13.29 -19.33
C ALA A 32 2.03 13.66 -20.75
N ALA A 33 2.81 12.80 -21.41
CA ALA A 33 3.38 13.10 -22.73
C ALA A 33 2.34 13.07 -23.87
N ALA A 34 1.19 12.40 -23.72
CA ALA A 34 0.26 12.18 -24.83
C ALA A 34 -0.51 13.45 -25.28
N MET A 35 -0.64 14.46 -24.42
CA MET A 35 -1.45 15.66 -24.72
C MET A 35 -0.63 16.80 -25.34
N GLU A 36 0.70 16.83 -25.13
CA GLU A 36 1.60 17.80 -25.77
C GLU A 36 1.93 17.39 -27.22
N ASP A 37 2.07 16.09 -27.48
CA ASP A 37 2.31 15.57 -28.83
C ASP A 37 1.11 15.81 -29.77
N ASP A 38 -0.13 15.66 -29.27
CA ASP A 38 -1.37 15.85 -30.05
C ASP A 38 -1.58 17.32 -30.50
N ILE A 39 -1.09 18.28 -29.72
CA ILE A 39 -1.13 19.71 -30.05
C ILE A 39 -0.08 20.05 -31.14
N ASN A 40 1.09 19.40 -31.11
CA ASN A 40 2.14 19.63 -32.10
C ASN A 40 1.80 19.01 -33.46
N GLU A 41 1.25 17.79 -33.48
CA GLU A 41 0.83 17.12 -34.71
C GLU A 41 -0.30 17.87 -35.44
N THR A 42 -1.21 18.50 -34.69
CA THR A 42 -2.29 19.31 -35.27
C THR A 42 -1.81 20.64 -35.86
N LEU A 43 -0.74 21.23 -35.31
CA LEU A 43 -0.12 22.47 -35.82
C LEU A 43 0.60 22.25 -37.17
N GLU A 44 1.25 21.10 -37.37
CA GLU A 44 1.95 20.79 -38.63
C GLU A 44 0.99 20.56 -39.81
N ALA A 45 -0.20 19.99 -39.55
CA ALA A 45 -1.22 19.76 -40.58
C ALA A 45 -1.92 21.04 -41.08
N ASP A 46 -1.82 22.14 -40.33
CA ASP A 46 -2.60 23.36 -40.54
C ASP A 46 -1.89 24.43 -41.42
N ALA A 47 -0.63 24.20 -41.81
CA ALA A 47 0.19 25.17 -42.57
C ALA A 47 -0.35 25.54 -43.97
N ASN A 48 -1.12 24.64 -44.61
CA ASN A 48 -1.58 24.78 -46.00
C ASN A 48 -3.00 25.35 -46.19
N LYS A 49 -3.58 25.96 -45.15
CA LYS A 49 -4.99 26.43 -45.14
C LYS A 49 -5.18 27.89 -45.58
N LEU A 50 -6.41 28.22 -45.99
CA LEU A 50 -6.81 29.58 -46.41
C LEU A 50 -6.87 30.55 -45.22
N ASP A 51 -6.79 31.86 -45.46
CA ASP A 51 -6.67 32.86 -44.39
C ASP A 51 -7.88 32.92 -43.41
N ILE A 52 -9.09 32.65 -43.90
CA ILE A 52 -10.30 32.55 -43.06
C ILE A 52 -10.21 31.33 -42.13
N GLU A 53 -9.67 30.22 -42.63
CA GLU A 53 -9.46 29.00 -41.86
C GLU A 53 -8.34 29.21 -40.83
N ARG A 54 -7.28 29.94 -41.19
CA ARG A 54 -6.21 30.32 -40.26
C ARG A 54 -6.71 31.18 -39.11
N GLN A 55 -7.60 32.14 -39.37
CA GLN A 55 -8.23 32.94 -38.30
C GLN A 55 -9.11 32.08 -37.39
N ALA A 56 -9.93 31.17 -37.95
CA ALA A 56 -10.73 30.24 -37.15
C ALA A 56 -9.86 29.30 -36.29
N ILE A 57 -8.70 28.87 -36.82
CA ILE A 57 -7.71 28.06 -36.10
C ILE A 57 -7.06 28.85 -34.96
N GLN A 58 -6.65 30.10 -35.20
CA GLN A 58 -6.10 30.96 -34.15
C GLN A 58 -7.08 31.15 -32.99
N VAL A 59 -8.35 31.46 -33.30
CA VAL A 59 -9.39 31.60 -32.25
C VAL A 59 -9.58 30.29 -31.47
N ARG A 60 -9.51 29.14 -32.14
CA ARG A 60 -9.57 27.82 -31.48
C ARG A 60 -8.36 27.57 -30.57
N LEU A 61 -7.15 27.86 -31.05
CA LEU A 61 -5.91 27.72 -30.28
C LEU A 61 -5.89 28.65 -29.08
N ASP A 62 -6.32 29.92 -29.23
CA ASP A 62 -6.42 30.87 -28.13
C ASP A 62 -7.43 30.41 -27.07
N LYS A 63 -8.53 29.79 -27.48
CA LYS A 63 -9.50 29.22 -26.55
C LYS A 63 -8.93 27.99 -25.83
N GLN A 64 -8.23 27.11 -26.55
CA GLN A 64 -7.61 25.90 -25.99
C GLN A 64 -6.50 26.25 -25.01
N THR A 65 -5.64 27.20 -25.34
CA THR A 65 -4.56 27.69 -24.47
C THR A 65 -5.12 28.34 -23.20
N LYS A 66 -6.17 29.15 -23.31
CA LYS A 66 -6.88 29.69 -22.13
C LYS A 66 -7.48 28.59 -21.25
N ALA A 67 -8.20 27.64 -21.84
CA ALA A 67 -8.79 26.52 -21.11
C ALA A 67 -7.71 25.67 -20.41
N LEU A 68 -6.58 25.44 -21.08
CA LEU A 68 -5.42 24.73 -20.51
C LEU A 68 -4.77 25.52 -19.37
N ALA A 69 -4.68 26.85 -19.47
CA ALA A 69 -4.17 27.69 -18.39
C ALA A 69 -5.09 27.66 -17.16
N VAL A 70 -6.41 27.75 -17.38
CA VAL A 70 -7.42 27.63 -16.31
C VAL A 70 -7.35 26.24 -15.65
N PHE A 71 -7.29 25.17 -16.45
CA PHE A 71 -7.10 23.81 -15.96
C PHE A 71 -5.82 23.67 -15.12
N LYS A 72 -4.68 24.13 -15.61
CA LYS A 72 -3.40 24.07 -14.88
C LYS A 72 -3.49 24.83 -13.55
N ALA A 73 -4.09 26.02 -13.54
CA ALA A 73 -4.26 26.81 -12.33
C ALA A 73 -5.13 26.08 -11.29
N ILE A 74 -6.29 25.55 -11.71
CA ILE A 74 -7.21 24.82 -10.83
C ILE A 74 -6.57 23.53 -10.32
N SER A 75 -5.91 22.76 -11.20
CA SER A 75 -5.23 21.51 -10.84
C SER A 75 -4.13 21.75 -9.80
N ASN A 76 -3.30 22.78 -10.01
CA ASN A 76 -2.25 23.15 -9.07
C ASN A 76 -2.82 23.58 -7.72
N GLN A 77 -3.86 24.41 -7.73
CA GLN A 77 -4.50 24.88 -6.50
C GLN A 77 -5.16 23.73 -5.73
N LEU A 78 -5.81 22.79 -6.42
CA LEU A 78 -6.42 21.61 -5.79
C LEU A 78 -5.34 20.74 -5.16
N THR A 79 -4.27 20.50 -5.91
CA THR A 79 -3.11 19.72 -5.46
C THR A 79 -2.50 20.34 -4.21
N GLU A 80 -2.26 21.66 -4.20
CA GLU A 80 -1.73 22.38 -3.03
C GLU A 80 -2.68 22.31 -1.83
N THR A 81 -3.98 22.51 -2.05
CA THR A 81 -5.01 22.42 -0.99
C THR A 81 -5.06 21.04 -0.35
N VAL A 82 -5.01 19.99 -1.18
CA VAL A 82 -4.97 18.59 -0.75
C VAL A 82 -3.66 18.30 -0.02
N ASN A 83 -2.53 18.76 -0.55
CA ASN A 83 -1.21 18.56 0.03
C ASN A 83 -1.11 19.18 1.44
N ASN A 84 -1.49 20.44 1.59
CA ASN A 84 -1.49 21.14 2.88
C ASN A 84 -2.40 20.45 3.91
N SER A 85 -3.56 19.94 3.45
CA SER A 85 -4.48 19.19 4.30
C SER A 85 -3.90 17.84 4.76
N ILE A 86 -3.11 17.17 3.91
CA ILE A 86 -2.44 15.92 4.23
C ILE A 86 -1.28 16.17 5.20
N GLU A 87 -0.45 17.17 4.95
CA GLU A 87 0.67 17.56 5.82
C GLU A 87 0.20 17.88 7.24
N HIS A 88 -0.89 18.65 7.37
CA HIS A 88 -1.49 18.91 8.67
C HIS A 88 -1.92 17.62 9.40
N LYS A 89 -2.42 16.61 8.67
CA LYS A 89 -2.77 15.32 9.28
C LYS A 89 -1.54 14.49 9.64
N LEU A 90 -0.50 14.53 8.81
CA LEU A 90 0.75 13.80 9.06
C LEU A 90 1.51 14.37 10.26
N ALA A 91 1.39 15.68 10.51
CA ALA A 91 1.94 16.33 11.70
C ALA A 91 1.25 15.89 13.01
N SER A 92 0.14 15.15 12.97
CA SER A 92 -0.61 14.72 14.14
C SER A 92 -1.10 13.27 14.00
N PRO A 93 -0.36 12.29 14.58
CA PRO A 93 -0.69 10.87 14.49
C PRO A 93 -2.14 10.53 14.90
N ASP A 94 -2.71 11.22 15.89
CA ASP A 94 -4.11 11.02 16.34
C ASP A 94 -5.14 11.32 15.25
N LEU A 95 -4.94 12.41 14.51
CA LEU A 95 -5.81 12.78 13.39
C LEU A 95 -5.72 11.75 12.27
N LEU A 96 -4.53 11.18 12.06
CA LEU A 96 -4.29 10.15 11.08
C LEU A 96 -5.00 8.84 11.48
N LEU A 97 -4.87 8.40 12.74
CA LEU A 97 -5.52 7.21 13.28
C LEU A 97 -7.04 7.28 13.18
N THR A 98 -7.63 8.42 13.53
CA THR A 98 -9.09 8.63 13.49
C THR A 98 -9.67 8.34 12.10
N HIS A 99 -8.90 8.53 11.02
CA HIS A 99 -9.36 8.37 9.64
C HIS A 99 -8.77 7.15 8.92
N SER A 100 -7.86 6.41 9.55
CA SER A 100 -7.14 5.27 8.96
C SER A 100 -7.97 3.98 8.91
N GLY A 101 -8.95 3.84 9.80
CA GLY A 101 -9.68 2.58 10.02
C GLY A 101 -8.93 1.57 10.90
N VAL A 102 -7.72 1.91 11.34
CA VAL A 102 -6.93 1.15 12.33
C VAL A 102 -7.49 1.44 13.71
N GLN A 103 -7.87 0.40 14.43
CA GLN A 103 -8.47 0.50 15.77
C GLN A 103 -7.69 -0.35 16.76
N GLU A 104 -7.65 0.09 18.02
CA GLU A 104 -6.97 -0.60 19.14
C GLU A 104 -7.35 -2.09 19.22
N GLY A 105 -8.66 -2.41 19.13
CA GLY A 105 -9.13 -3.80 19.20
C GLY A 105 -8.59 -4.71 18.08
N GLN A 106 -8.25 -4.15 16.92
CA GLN A 106 -7.62 -4.90 15.83
C GLN A 106 -6.14 -5.18 16.16
N ILE A 107 -5.42 -4.19 16.68
CA ILE A 107 -4.01 -4.35 17.05
C ILE A 107 -3.86 -5.31 18.24
N LEU A 108 -4.72 -5.17 19.26
CA LEU A 108 -4.78 -6.10 20.40
C LEU A 108 -5.00 -7.54 19.93
N LEU A 109 -5.90 -7.74 18.97
CA LEU A 109 -6.18 -9.05 18.41
C LEU A 109 -4.95 -9.64 17.70
N LEU A 110 -4.22 -8.83 16.93
CA LEU A 110 -2.98 -9.27 16.28
C LEU A 110 -1.93 -9.66 17.31
N ASP A 111 -1.71 -8.82 18.32
CA ASP A 111 -0.71 -9.05 19.37
C ASP A 111 -0.99 -10.33 20.16
N LEU A 112 -2.25 -10.56 20.57
CA LEU A 112 -2.66 -11.80 21.24
C LEU A 112 -2.48 -13.06 20.38
N LEU A 113 -2.53 -12.95 19.06
CA LEU A 113 -2.29 -14.07 18.15
C LEU A 113 -0.80 -14.38 18.00
N LEU A 114 0.08 -13.44 18.35
CA LEU A 114 1.53 -13.63 18.33
C LEU A 114 2.03 -14.46 19.51
N ASP A 115 1.30 -14.47 20.63
CA ASP A 115 1.61 -15.29 21.79
C ASP A 115 1.82 -16.75 21.40
N LYS A 116 2.79 -17.41 22.04
CA LYS A 116 3.10 -18.84 21.79
C LYS A 116 1.86 -19.72 21.97
N ASP A 117 1.08 -19.45 23.02
CA ASP A 117 -0.12 -20.18 23.41
C ASP A 117 -1.32 -19.19 23.50
N PRO A 118 -1.96 -18.85 22.37
CA PRO A 118 -2.97 -17.80 22.33
C PRO A 118 -4.22 -18.24 23.08
N ASN A 119 -4.73 -17.37 23.94
CA ASN A 119 -5.96 -17.67 24.67
C ASN A 119 -7.19 -17.41 23.77
N PHE A 120 -7.70 -18.47 23.15
CA PHE A 120 -8.89 -18.42 22.30
C PHE A 120 -10.13 -17.83 22.99
N GLY A 121 -10.25 -18.00 24.32
CA GLY A 121 -11.31 -17.40 25.13
C GLY A 121 -11.24 -15.87 25.20
N ARG A 122 -10.05 -15.28 25.13
CA ARG A 122 -9.83 -13.82 25.04
C ARG A 122 -9.99 -13.29 23.62
N ILE A 123 -9.53 -14.04 22.62
CA ILE A 123 -9.56 -13.66 21.20
C ILE A 123 -11.01 -13.59 20.68
N ARG A 124 -11.84 -14.59 21.02
CA ARG A 124 -13.21 -14.71 20.48
C ARG A 124 -14.11 -13.49 20.74
N PRO A 125 -14.19 -12.94 21.97
CA PRO A 125 -14.93 -11.70 22.24
C PRO A 125 -14.48 -10.53 21.37
N ILE A 126 -13.17 -10.36 21.17
CA ILE A 126 -12.60 -9.27 20.37
C ILE A 126 -13.01 -9.41 18.90
N ILE A 127 -12.91 -10.62 18.33
CA ILE A 127 -13.40 -10.88 16.96
C ILE A 127 -14.89 -10.54 16.85
N SER A 128 -15.67 -10.89 17.86
CA SER A 128 -17.13 -10.66 17.87
C SER A 128 -17.49 -9.17 17.97
N SER A 129 -16.65 -8.34 18.60
CA SER A 129 -16.83 -6.88 18.63
C SER A 129 -16.44 -6.20 17.31
N ILE A 130 -15.63 -6.84 16.47
CA ILE A 130 -15.21 -6.30 15.17
C ILE A 130 -16.17 -6.82 14.08
N SER A 131 -17.21 -6.03 13.81
CA SER A 131 -18.35 -6.44 12.97
C SER A 131 -17.96 -6.83 11.54
N TRP A 132 -17.05 -6.08 10.91
CA TRP A 132 -16.60 -6.38 9.54
C TRP A 132 -15.79 -7.68 9.49
N LEU A 133 -14.93 -7.93 10.48
CA LEU A 133 -14.11 -9.14 10.54
C LEU A 133 -14.98 -10.38 10.75
N SER A 134 -15.96 -10.29 11.65
CA SER A 134 -16.96 -11.36 11.84
C SER A 134 -17.67 -11.68 10.53
N ARG A 135 -18.11 -10.66 9.77
CA ARG A 135 -18.76 -10.85 8.46
C ARG A 135 -17.84 -11.51 7.44
N ASP A 136 -16.58 -11.12 7.37
CA ASP A 136 -15.62 -11.69 6.42
C ASP A 136 -15.29 -13.15 6.76
N LEU A 137 -15.16 -13.50 8.04
CA LEU A 137 -14.96 -14.89 8.48
C LEU A 137 -16.20 -15.77 8.21
N ILE A 138 -17.41 -15.24 8.44
CA ILE A 138 -18.67 -15.91 8.08
C ILE A 138 -18.71 -16.17 6.56
N THR A 139 -18.38 -15.16 5.77
CA THR A 139 -18.40 -15.24 4.30
C THR A 139 -17.37 -16.25 3.80
N LEU A 140 -16.17 -16.26 4.38
CA LEU A 140 -15.10 -17.20 4.04
C LEU A 140 -15.53 -18.66 4.26
N ILE A 141 -16.09 -18.98 5.43
CA ILE A 141 -16.52 -20.35 5.75
C ILE A 141 -17.71 -20.80 4.89
N ASN A 142 -18.63 -19.88 4.59
CA ASN A 142 -19.79 -20.21 3.76
C ASN A 142 -19.46 -20.29 2.26
N SER A 143 -18.30 -19.80 1.83
CA SER A 143 -17.89 -19.86 0.42
C SER A 143 -17.77 -21.31 -0.09
N PRO A 144 -17.95 -21.53 -1.42
CA PRO A 144 -17.79 -22.84 -2.03
C PRO A 144 -16.38 -23.43 -1.81
N ALA A 145 -15.35 -22.58 -1.79
CA ALA A 145 -13.97 -22.99 -1.60
C ALA A 145 -13.71 -23.61 -0.21
N SER A 146 -14.46 -23.18 0.81
CA SER A 146 -14.31 -23.64 2.20
C SER A 146 -15.27 -24.79 2.56
N LYS A 147 -15.96 -25.41 1.59
CA LYS A 147 -16.86 -26.56 1.87
C LYS A 147 -16.15 -27.71 2.58
N HIS A 148 -14.87 -27.95 2.30
CA HIS A 148 -14.09 -28.99 2.96
C HIS A 148 -13.85 -28.74 4.46
N ARG A 149 -14.03 -27.51 4.94
CA ARG A 149 -13.88 -27.13 6.36
C ARG A 149 -15.16 -27.36 7.17
N ARG A 150 -16.27 -27.69 6.50
CA ARG A 150 -17.57 -27.95 7.11
C ARG A 150 -17.94 -29.44 7.03
N PRO A 151 -18.75 -29.95 7.95
CA PRO A 151 -19.30 -31.30 7.84
C PRO A 151 -20.06 -31.49 6.51
N LYS A 152 -19.90 -32.66 5.86
CA LYS A 152 -20.56 -32.97 4.56
C LYS A 152 -22.09 -32.95 4.61
N THR A 153 -22.67 -32.98 5.80
CA THR A 153 -24.12 -32.99 6.05
C THR A 153 -24.72 -31.61 6.28
N SER A 154 -23.91 -30.54 6.36
CA SER A 154 -24.39 -29.18 6.61
C SER A 154 -24.53 -28.39 5.30
N ASP A 155 -25.68 -28.52 4.64
CA ASP A 155 -26.07 -27.61 3.54
C ASP A 155 -26.56 -26.24 4.05
N VAL A 156 -26.76 -26.11 5.36
CA VAL A 156 -27.18 -24.87 6.02
C VAL A 156 -26.00 -23.91 6.16
N GLN A 157 -26.21 -22.63 5.84
CA GLN A 157 -25.22 -21.57 6.06
C GLN A 157 -24.94 -21.41 7.55
N VAL A 158 -23.66 -21.33 7.90
CA VAL A 158 -23.22 -21.18 9.28
C VAL A 158 -23.15 -19.69 9.62
N THR A 159 -23.89 -19.26 10.63
CA THR A 159 -23.93 -17.84 11.05
C THR A 159 -23.35 -17.61 12.45
N ASP A 160 -23.29 -18.64 13.30
CA ASP A 160 -22.69 -18.53 14.64
C ASP A 160 -21.17 -18.40 14.55
N ILE A 161 -20.66 -17.25 15.01
CA ILE A 161 -19.23 -16.94 15.04
C ILE A 161 -18.44 -17.97 15.86
N LYS A 162 -19.02 -18.55 16.92
CA LYS A 162 -18.33 -19.60 17.71
C LYS A 162 -17.98 -20.80 16.84
N LEU A 163 -18.98 -21.27 16.10
CA LEU A 163 -18.87 -22.45 15.27
C LEU A 163 -17.91 -22.18 14.09
N ILE A 164 -17.99 -20.99 13.51
CA ILE A 164 -17.05 -20.54 12.46
C ILE A 164 -15.62 -20.56 12.95
N LEU A 165 -15.34 -19.96 14.09
CA LEU A 165 -13.97 -19.93 14.62
C LEU A 165 -13.46 -21.34 14.96
N ASN A 166 -14.34 -22.24 15.42
CA ASN A 166 -13.99 -23.65 15.63
C ASN A 166 -13.66 -24.38 14.32
N TYR A 167 -14.39 -24.11 13.23
CA TYR A 167 -14.08 -24.69 11.91
C TYR A 167 -12.80 -24.15 11.29
N ILE A 168 -12.45 -22.91 11.57
CA ILE A 168 -11.19 -22.31 11.10
C ILE A 168 -10.02 -22.89 11.90
N GLY A 169 -10.14 -22.93 13.23
CA GLY A 169 -9.06 -23.33 14.14
C GLY A 169 -8.03 -22.22 14.37
N LEU A 170 -7.35 -22.28 15.51
CA LEU A 170 -6.48 -21.20 15.98
C LEU A 170 -5.29 -20.92 15.05
N GLU A 171 -4.64 -21.96 14.52
CA GLU A 171 -3.48 -21.80 13.63
C GLU A 171 -3.84 -21.09 12.32
N ASN A 172 -5.02 -21.37 11.76
CA ASN A 172 -5.48 -20.65 10.57
C ASN A 172 -5.90 -19.21 10.89
N LEU A 173 -6.39 -18.94 12.11
CA LEU A 173 -6.69 -17.57 12.55
C LEU A 173 -5.44 -16.70 12.64
N ARG A 174 -4.29 -17.27 13.03
CA ARG A 174 -2.98 -16.58 13.02
C ARG A 174 -2.54 -16.14 11.63
N LEU A 175 -3.10 -16.71 10.56
CA LEU A 175 -2.85 -16.29 9.18
C LEU A 175 -3.97 -15.37 8.67
N LEU A 176 -5.23 -15.76 8.90
CA LEU A 176 -6.39 -15.07 8.34
C LEU A 176 -6.63 -13.70 8.95
N ILE A 177 -6.42 -13.54 10.26
CA ILE A 177 -6.72 -12.27 10.92
C ILE A 177 -5.75 -11.16 10.47
N PRO A 178 -4.41 -11.35 10.50
CA PRO A 178 -3.49 -10.38 9.92
C PRO A 178 -3.81 -10.06 8.45
N TYR A 179 -4.11 -11.09 7.65
CA TYR A 179 -4.53 -10.92 6.26
C TYR A 179 -5.74 -10.00 6.12
N PHE A 180 -6.81 -10.26 6.87
CA PHE A 180 -8.05 -9.48 6.79
C PHE A 180 -7.86 -8.06 7.32
N CYS A 181 -7.13 -7.87 8.42
CA CYS A 181 -6.79 -6.54 8.94
C CYS A 181 -6.01 -5.71 7.92
N SER A 182 -4.91 -6.25 7.39
CA SER A 182 -4.10 -5.53 6.39
C SER A 182 -4.88 -5.28 5.10
N ARG A 183 -5.77 -6.20 4.69
CA ARG A 183 -6.64 -5.97 3.53
C ARG A 183 -7.67 -4.88 3.79
N HIS A 184 -8.20 -4.79 5.00
CA HIS A 184 -9.20 -3.80 5.40
C HIS A 184 -8.63 -2.38 5.49
N TRP A 185 -7.37 -2.23 5.91
CA TRP A 185 -6.69 -0.93 6.02
C TRP A 185 -6.23 -0.35 4.69
N LEU A 186 -6.28 -1.13 3.61
CA LEU A 186 -6.02 -0.61 2.28
C LEU A 186 -7.16 0.28 1.79
N PRO A 187 -6.87 1.31 0.97
CA PRO A 187 -7.91 2.14 0.36
C PRO A 187 -8.91 1.28 -0.43
N SER A 188 -10.21 1.41 -0.17
CA SER A 188 -11.25 0.64 -0.87
C SER A 188 -12.39 1.54 -1.29
N GLY A 189 -13.03 1.21 -2.43
CA GLY A 189 -14.15 2.00 -2.96
C GLY A 189 -13.76 3.27 -3.74
N HIS A 190 -12.46 3.56 -3.87
CA HIS A 190 -11.97 4.77 -4.55
C HIS A 190 -11.42 4.44 -5.94
N ALA A 191 -12.03 4.99 -7.00
CA ALA A 191 -11.63 4.72 -8.39
C ALA A 191 -10.16 5.08 -8.66
N ASN A 192 -9.71 6.21 -8.12
CA ASN A 192 -8.35 6.75 -8.29
C ASN A 192 -7.26 5.82 -7.72
N LEU A 193 -7.59 5.00 -6.71
CA LEU A 193 -6.62 4.12 -6.04
C LEU A 193 -6.86 2.63 -6.30
N LEU A 194 -7.78 2.26 -7.20
CA LEU A 194 -8.10 0.85 -7.45
C LEU A 194 -6.87 0.02 -7.82
N TRP A 195 -6.05 0.52 -8.75
CA TRP A 195 -4.85 -0.18 -9.21
C TRP A 195 -3.72 -0.11 -8.19
N THR A 196 -3.49 1.05 -7.59
CA THR A 196 -2.50 1.24 -6.52
C THR A 196 -2.75 0.28 -5.37
N THR A 197 -4.00 0.15 -4.94
CA THR A 197 -4.43 -0.79 -3.89
C THR A 197 -4.14 -2.25 -4.27
N ARG A 198 -4.42 -2.65 -5.52
CA ARG A 198 -4.13 -4.01 -5.99
C ARG A 198 -2.63 -4.29 -6.00
N LYS A 199 -1.82 -3.34 -6.46
CA LYS A 199 -0.36 -3.47 -6.52
C LYS A 199 0.26 -3.50 -5.12
N LEU A 200 -0.15 -2.60 -4.23
CA LEU A 200 0.32 -2.56 -2.83
C LEU A 200 -0.08 -3.83 -2.07
N TRP A 201 -1.28 -4.34 -2.32
CA TRP A 201 -1.70 -5.61 -1.76
C TRP A 201 -0.86 -6.79 -2.24
N ARG A 202 -0.57 -6.84 -3.55
CA ARG A 202 0.33 -7.85 -4.11
C ARG A 202 1.70 -7.78 -3.45
N TYR A 203 2.25 -6.58 -3.27
CA TYR A 203 3.52 -6.39 -2.58
C TYR A 203 3.49 -6.93 -1.15
N SER A 204 2.49 -6.52 -0.36
CA SER A 204 2.30 -6.99 1.02
C SER A 204 2.21 -8.51 1.12
N MET A 205 1.46 -9.13 0.19
CA MET A 205 1.30 -10.58 0.12
C MET A 205 2.59 -11.33 -0.22
N ILE A 206 3.36 -10.86 -1.20
CA ILE A 206 4.66 -11.47 -1.54
C ILE A 206 5.60 -11.37 -0.35
N THR A 207 5.66 -10.20 0.29
CA THR A 207 6.50 -9.96 1.48
C THR A 207 6.10 -10.87 2.65
N ALA A 208 4.81 -11.02 2.92
CA ALA A 208 4.32 -11.88 4.00
C ALA A 208 4.64 -13.37 3.77
N ILE A 209 4.42 -13.88 2.56
CA ILE A 209 4.74 -15.28 2.20
C ILE A 209 6.26 -15.52 2.25
N ALA A 210 7.06 -14.56 1.75
CA ALA A 210 8.50 -14.64 1.81
C ALA A 210 9.01 -14.65 3.26
N ALA A 211 8.47 -13.80 4.13
CA ALA A 211 8.82 -13.74 5.54
C ALA A 211 8.47 -15.05 6.26
N GLN A 212 7.30 -15.63 5.97
CA GLN A 212 6.90 -16.92 6.50
C GLN A 212 7.86 -18.05 6.10
N ALA A 213 8.27 -18.07 4.82
CA ALA A 213 9.19 -19.08 4.30
C ALA A 213 10.61 -18.96 4.87
N LEU A 214 11.08 -17.73 5.09
CA LEU A 214 12.37 -17.45 5.73
C LEU A 214 12.33 -17.78 7.22
N ALA A 215 11.26 -17.41 7.93
CA ALA A 215 11.09 -17.75 9.34
C ALA A 215 11.12 -19.26 9.56
N GLN A 216 10.45 -20.02 8.69
CA GLN A 216 10.49 -21.48 8.74
C GLN A 216 11.92 -22.03 8.53
N LEU A 217 12.67 -21.48 7.58
CA LEU A 217 14.06 -21.89 7.32
C LEU A 217 14.97 -21.62 8.53
N HIS A 218 14.73 -20.53 9.24
CA HIS A 218 15.50 -20.11 10.43
C HIS A 218 14.94 -20.64 11.76
N ASN A 219 13.97 -21.56 11.73
CA ASN A 219 13.28 -22.09 12.92
C ASN A 219 12.68 -21.01 13.84
N ARG A 220 12.19 -19.92 13.24
CA ARG A 220 11.49 -18.82 13.93
C ARG A 220 9.97 -18.98 13.86
N PRO A 221 9.23 -18.39 14.81
CA PRO A 221 7.76 -18.39 14.76
C PRO A 221 7.24 -17.73 13.47
N THR A 222 6.64 -18.51 12.59
CA THR A 222 6.25 -18.07 11.25
C THR A 222 5.14 -17.02 11.27
N HIS A 223 4.22 -17.10 12.24
CA HIS A 223 3.10 -16.17 12.38
C HIS A 223 3.54 -14.76 12.80
N VAL A 224 4.62 -14.65 13.59
CA VAL A 224 5.22 -13.36 13.96
C VAL A 224 5.78 -12.67 12.73
N SER A 225 6.70 -13.32 12.01
CA SER A 225 7.30 -12.73 10.81
C SER A 225 6.27 -12.44 9.71
N TYR A 226 5.26 -13.31 9.55
CA TYR A 226 4.14 -13.09 8.62
C TYR A 226 3.33 -11.83 8.96
N THR A 227 2.97 -11.65 10.24
CA THR A 227 2.20 -10.50 10.70
C THR A 227 3.00 -9.20 10.59
N CYS A 228 4.25 -9.19 11.05
CA CYS A 228 5.13 -8.02 10.91
C CYS A 228 5.35 -7.63 9.44
N ALA A 229 5.52 -8.63 8.57
CA ALA A 229 5.69 -8.40 7.12
C ALA A 229 4.43 -7.82 6.44
N LEU A 230 3.23 -8.20 6.89
CA LEU A 230 1.99 -7.57 6.42
C LEU A 230 1.86 -6.12 6.91
N LEU A 231 2.26 -5.85 8.15
CA LEU A 231 2.16 -4.51 8.75
C LEU A 231 3.30 -3.56 8.33
N TYR A 232 4.32 -4.06 7.63
CA TYR A 232 5.37 -3.25 7.02
C TYR A 232 4.85 -2.23 5.98
N GLN A 233 3.61 -2.38 5.52
CA GLN A 233 2.94 -1.45 4.61
C GLN A 233 1.78 -0.67 5.25
N LEU A 234 1.68 -0.68 6.59
CA LEU A 234 0.61 -0.01 7.32
C LEU A 234 0.63 1.51 7.05
N GLY A 235 1.77 2.17 7.27
CA GLY A 235 1.95 3.61 7.08
C GLY A 235 1.59 4.04 5.65
N THR A 236 2.13 3.34 4.64
CA THR A 236 1.76 3.54 3.22
C THR A 236 0.25 3.47 3.00
N SER A 237 -0.40 2.45 3.56
CA SER A 237 -1.85 2.23 3.40
C SER A 237 -2.67 3.34 4.06
N VAL A 238 -2.24 3.82 5.22
CA VAL A 238 -2.90 4.91 5.95
C VAL A 238 -2.72 6.25 5.22
N ILE A 239 -1.52 6.57 4.74
CA ILE A 239 -1.27 7.78 3.94
C ILE A 239 -2.20 7.77 2.72
N LEU A 240 -2.17 6.71 1.91
CA LEU A 240 -3.00 6.61 0.71
C LEU A 240 -4.50 6.75 1.02
N SER A 241 -4.98 6.08 2.07
CA SER A 241 -6.39 6.13 2.48
C SER A 241 -6.79 7.52 2.97
N SER A 242 -5.92 8.20 3.71
CA SER A 242 -6.17 9.58 4.16
C SER A 242 -6.20 10.54 2.97
N SER A 243 -5.22 10.43 2.06
CA SER A 243 -5.08 11.32 0.92
C SER A 243 -6.24 11.24 -0.06
N VAL A 244 -6.75 10.04 -0.36
CA VAL A 244 -7.90 9.90 -1.26
C VAL A 244 -9.19 10.46 -0.67
N LYS A 245 -9.41 10.30 0.64
CA LYS A 245 -10.56 10.89 1.34
C LYS A 245 -10.49 12.42 1.34
N VAL A 246 -9.29 12.98 1.55
CA VAL A 246 -9.06 14.43 1.49
C VAL A 246 -9.28 14.97 0.08
N PHE A 247 -8.73 14.29 -0.93
CA PHE A 247 -8.91 14.65 -2.33
C PHE A 247 -10.40 14.63 -2.73
N GLU A 248 -11.11 13.52 -2.52
CA GLU A 248 -12.52 13.40 -2.90
C GLU A 248 -13.41 14.42 -2.21
N LYS A 249 -13.10 14.76 -0.95
CA LYS A 249 -13.81 15.82 -0.21
C LYS A 249 -13.62 17.18 -0.87
N HIS A 250 -12.38 17.60 -1.14
CA HIS A 250 -12.09 18.90 -1.73
C HIS A 250 -12.57 18.98 -3.18
N TRP A 251 -12.28 17.96 -3.98
CA TRP A 251 -12.73 17.84 -5.36
C TRP A 251 -14.27 17.90 -5.46
N GLY A 252 -14.98 17.14 -4.61
CA GLY A 252 -16.45 17.16 -4.57
C GLY A 252 -17.05 18.49 -4.07
N ASN A 253 -16.33 19.25 -3.23
CA ASN A 253 -16.75 20.60 -2.84
C ASN A 253 -16.60 21.57 -4.01
N TRP A 254 -15.43 21.59 -4.66
CA TRP A 254 -15.13 22.48 -5.77
C TRP A 254 -16.05 22.22 -6.97
N LEU A 255 -16.38 20.96 -7.24
CA LEU A 255 -17.33 20.60 -8.31
C LEU A 255 -18.73 21.17 -8.04
N ARG A 256 -19.18 21.13 -6.78
CA ARG A 256 -20.47 21.72 -6.37
C ARG A 256 -20.46 23.25 -6.48
N GLU A 257 -19.39 23.90 -6.03
CA GLU A 257 -19.24 25.36 -6.11
C GLU A 257 -19.18 25.84 -7.56
N ALA A 258 -18.41 25.18 -8.43
CA ALA A 258 -18.35 25.48 -9.86
C ALA A 258 -19.70 25.26 -10.57
N SER A 259 -20.45 24.22 -10.17
CA SER A 259 -21.80 24.01 -10.67
C SER A 259 -22.75 25.14 -10.25
N HIS A 260 -22.66 25.60 -9.00
CA HIS A 260 -23.47 26.72 -8.49
C HIS A 260 -23.14 28.06 -9.13
N SER A 261 -21.86 28.34 -9.43
CA SER A 261 -21.45 29.56 -10.13
C SER A 261 -21.84 29.58 -11.61
N ARG A 262 -22.24 28.43 -12.16
CA ARG A 262 -22.55 28.21 -13.60
C ARG A 262 -21.37 28.55 -14.52
N ASP A 263 -20.15 28.50 -13.99
CA ASP A 263 -18.94 28.68 -14.78
C ASP A 263 -18.54 27.34 -15.40
N LYS A 264 -18.85 27.17 -16.69
CA LYS A 264 -18.56 25.94 -17.42
C LYS A 264 -17.07 25.67 -17.54
N GLU A 265 -16.24 26.70 -17.75
CA GLU A 265 -14.81 26.52 -17.95
C GLU A 265 -14.14 26.05 -16.66
N VAL A 266 -14.54 26.63 -15.52
CA VAL A 266 -14.09 26.19 -14.19
C VAL A 266 -14.61 24.78 -13.87
N TYR A 267 -15.88 24.49 -14.15
CA TYR A 267 -16.46 23.17 -13.91
C TYR A 267 -15.72 22.07 -14.70
N ASP A 268 -15.54 22.29 -16.01
CA ASP A 268 -14.85 21.35 -16.89
C ASP A 268 -13.39 21.16 -16.43
N ALA A 269 -12.72 22.22 -16.00
CA ALA A 269 -11.37 22.16 -15.44
C ALA A 269 -11.30 21.37 -14.12
N VAL A 270 -12.19 21.61 -13.16
CA VAL A 270 -12.26 20.83 -11.91
C VAL A 270 -12.52 19.36 -12.20
N MET A 271 -13.47 19.06 -13.08
CA MET A 271 -13.81 17.68 -13.45
C MET A 271 -12.62 16.93 -14.08
N ALA A 272 -11.77 17.62 -14.83
CA ALA A 272 -10.58 17.05 -15.45
C ALA A 272 -9.40 16.87 -14.49
N THR A 273 -9.44 17.45 -13.28
CA THR A 273 -8.34 17.30 -12.31
C THR A 273 -8.16 15.85 -11.87
N GLU A 274 -6.91 15.43 -11.74
CA GLU A 274 -6.55 14.08 -11.32
C GLU A 274 -6.06 14.04 -9.88
N PHE A 275 -6.05 12.84 -9.30
CA PHE A 275 -5.49 12.60 -7.97
C PHE A 275 -3.97 12.90 -7.96
N PRO A 276 -3.45 13.68 -6.99
CA PRO A 276 -2.05 14.13 -6.97
C PRO A 276 -1.09 13.02 -6.52
N ALA A 277 -0.93 12.00 -7.36
CA ALA A 277 -0.19 10.78 -7.02
C ALA A 277 1.29 11.02 -6.74
N GLU A 278 1.93 12.01 -7.37
CA GLU A 278 3.35 12.32 -7.19
C GLU A 278 3.63 12.92 -5.82
N GLN A 279 2.84 13.91 -5.39
CA GLN A 279 2.97 14.54 -4.08
C GLN A 279 2.71 13.50 -2.98
N ILE A 280 1.71 12.64 -3.18
CA ILE A 280 1.37 11.59 -2.22
C ILE A 280 2.46 10.51 -2.16
N PHE A 281 3.09 10.20 -3.30
CA PHE A 281 4.27 9.34 -3.32
C PHE A 281 5.41 9.92 -2.49
N ASN A 282 5.67 11.23 -2.56
CA ASN A 282 6.69 11.87 -1.73
C ASN A 282 6.36 11.73 -0.23
N HIS A 283 5.10 11.97 0.16
CA HIS A 283 4.64 11.73 1.54
C HIS A 283 4.85 10.28 2.00
N VAL A 284 4.58 9.30 1.13
CA VAL A 284 4.84 7.89 1.43
C VAL A 284 6.33 7.63 1.62
N MET A 285 7.19 8.22 0.78
CA MET A 285 8.64 8.04 0.91
C MET A 285 9.20 8.71 2.16
N GLU A 286 8.64 9.83 2.59
CA GLU A 286 9.10 10.61 3.74
C GLU A 286 8.58 10.07 5.07
N HIS A 287 7.32 9.61 5.12
CA HIS A 287 6.65 9.27 6.38
C HIS A 287 6.20 7.82 6.50
N GLY A 288 6.18 7.05 5.39
CA GLY A 288 5.56 5.73 5.35
C GLY A 288 6.17 4.71 6.31
N HIS A 289 7.51 4.63 6.36
CA HIS A 289 8.21 3.69 7.26
C HIS A 289 8.04 4.06 8.73
N HIS A 290 8.18 5.35 9.05
CA HIS A 290 8.02 5.85 10.41
C HIS A 290 6.62 5.58 10.99
N LEU A 291 5.59 5.79 10.18
CA LEU A 291 4.20 5.57 10.59
C LEU A 291 3.90 4.09 10.89
N ASN A 292 4.65 3.13 10.34
CA ASN A 292 4.39 1.71 10.57
C ASN A 292 4.40 1.33 12.06
N TRP A 293 5.33 1.90 12.83
CA TRP A 293 5.44 1.64 14.27
C TRP A 293 4.86 2.79 15.11
N GLN A 294 4.95 4.05 14.65
CA GLN A 294 4.43 5.20 15.39
C GLN A 294 2.93 5.06 15.67
N LEU A 295 2.15 4.58 14.70
CA LEU A 295 0.71 4.37 14.88
C LEU A 295 0.38 3.32 15.94
N LEU A 296 1.25 2.32 16.12
CA LEU A 296 1.06 1.30 17.15
C LEU A 296 1.42 1.82 18.54
N GLU A 297 2.46 2.66 18.66
CA GLU A 297 2.79 3.33 19.92
C GLU A 297 1.68 4.26 20.38
N GLN A 298 1.05 5.01 19.46
CA GLN A 298 -0.11 5.87 19.78
C GLN A 298 -1.33 5.09 20.25
N LEU A 299 -1.43 3.81 19.87
CA LEU A 299 -2.45 2.88 20.36
C LEU A 299 -1.99 2.12 21.61
N GLU A 300 -0.90 2.54 22.26
CA GLU A 300 -0.33 1.94 23.49
C GLU A 300 0.29 0.53 23.29
N PHE A 301 0.70 0.18 22.08
CA PHE A 301 1.35 -1.11 21.76
C PHE A 301 2.88 -1.01 21.61
N SER A 302 3.55 -0.11 22.33
CA SER A 302 5.01 0.05 22.26
C SER A 302 5.79 -1.23 22.57
N ASP A 303 5.26 -2.08 23.44
CA ASP A 303 5.90 -3.33 23.85
C ASP A 303 5.64 -4.53 22.93
N SER A 304 4.71 -4.40 21.98
CA SER A 304 4.38 -5.46 21.02
C SER A 304 5.61 -5.87 20.20
N ALA A 305 5.72 -7.18 19.92
CA ALA A 305 6.72 -7.70 19.00
C ALA A 305 6.62 -7.04 17.60
N ILE A 306 5.41 -6.68 17.18
CA ILE A 306 5.16 -5.98 15.91
C ILE A 306 5.85 -4.62 15.91
N THR A 307 5.58 -3.81 16.93
CA THR A 307 6.10 -2.45 17.06
C THR A 307 7.62 -2.44 17.11
N LYS A 308 8.22 -3.35 17.89
CA LYS A 308 9.68 -3.49 18.01
C LYS A 308 10.33 -3.81 16.65
N VAL A 309 9.79 -4.79 15.93
CA VAL A 309 10.30 -5.16 14.60
C VAL A 309 10.16 -4.00 13.60
N LEU A 310 9.00 -3.34 13.55
CA LEU A 310 8.77 -2.24 12.62
C LEU A 310 9.63 -1.01 12.94
N LYS A 311 9.91 -0.77 14.22
CA LYS A 311 10.79 0.32 14.68
C LYS A 311 12.25 0.07 14.31
N GLU A 312 12.74 -1.16 14.47
CA GLU A 312 14.08 -1.56 14.01
C GLU A 312 14.26 -1.38 12.49
N LEU A 313 13.21 -1.64 11.71
CA LEU A 313 13.24 -1.51 10.23
C LEU A 313 13.25 -0.07 9.72
N ASP A 314 12.72 0.86 10.52
CA ASP A 314 12.71 2.31 10.24
C ASP A 314 14.04 2.97 10.64
N GLN A 315 14.72 2.44 11.66
CA GLN A 315 16.02 2.95 12.11
C GLN A 315 17.10 2.78 11.02
N ASP A 316 18.04 3.73 10.97
CA ASP A 316 19.22 3.72 10.08
C ASP A 316 20.28 2.71 10.54
N TYR A 317 19.85 1.51 10.95
CA TYR A 317 20.75 0.41 11.28
C TYR A 317 21.34 -0.21 10.01
N HIS A 318 22.58 -0.66 10.12
CA HIS A 318 23.13 -1.56 9.13
C HIS A 318 22.37 -2.89 9.21
N PHE A 319 22.15 -3.57 8.08
CA PHE A 319 21.38 -4.82 8.05
C PHE A 319 21.86 -5.85 9.10
N SER A 320 23.18 -5.95 9.28
CA SER A 320 23.83 -6.84 10.25
C SER A 320 23.53 -6.53 11.73
N GLU A 321 22.96 -5.36 12.04
CA GLU A 321 22.59 -4.93 13.39
C GLU A 321 21.13 -5.25 13.72
N LEU A 322 20.32 -5.63 12.72
CA LEU A 322 18.92 -5.99 12.92
C LEU A 322 18.79 -7.27 13.75
N SER A 323 17.74 -7.33 14.57
CA SER A 323 17.33 -8.61 15.16
C SER A 323 16.98 -9.62 14.07
N ILE A 324 17.02 -10.93 14.40
CA ILE A 324 16.69 -11.99 13.45
C ILE A 324 15.29 -11.79 12.85
N ASP A 325 14.31 -11.36 13.66
CA ASP A 325 12.94 -11.18 13.21
C ASP A 325 12.80 -9.97 12.27
N ALA A 326 13.48 -8.85 12.57
CA ALA A 326 13.55 -7.70 11.66
C ALA A 326 14.33 -8.03 10.38
N ALA A 327 15.46 -8.75 10.47
CA ALA A 327 16.25 -9.18 9.33
C ALA A 327 15.44 -10.06 8.36
N ILE A 328 14.59 -10.96 8.89
CA ILE A 328 13.66 -11.77 8.10
C ILE A 328 12.69 -10.88 7.32
N VAL A 329 12.07 -9.90 7.97
CA VAL A 329 11.11 -8.99 7.31
C VAL A 329 11.81 -8.11 6.28
N ALA A 330 13.01 -7.59 6.58
CA ALA A 330 13.84 -6.82 5.66
C ALA A 330 14.19 -7.61 4.40
N LYS A 331 14.70 -8.84 4.56
CA LYS A 331 14.96 -9.78 3.45
C LYS A 331 13.69 -10.06 2.65
N ALA A 332 12.59 -10.41 3.32
CA ALA A 332 11.32 -10.71 2.66
C ALA A 332 10.80 -9.52 1.84
N SER A 333 10.88 -8.31 2.40
CA SER A 333 10.53 -7.06 1.71
C SER A 333 11.42 -6.87 0.48
N CYS A 334 12.75 -6.94 0.64
CA CYS A 334 13.70 -6.81 -0.46
C CYS A 334 13.46 -7.81 -1.58
N PHE A 335 13.23 -9.08 -1.26
CA PHE A 335 12.96 -10.12 -2.25
C PHE A 335 11.66 -9.85 -3.01
N ALA A 336 10.63 -9.36 -2.33
CA ALA A 336 9.39 -8.95 -2.96
C ALA A 336 9.59 -7.74 -3.89
N LYS A 337 10.45 -6.76 -3.52
CA LYS A 337 10.85 -5.66 -4.40
C LYS A 337 11.51 -6.19 -5.68
N ILE A 338 12.43 -7.14 -5.54
CA ILE A 338 13.10 -7.80 -6.68
C ILE A 338 12.08 -8.45 -7.61
N ILE A 339 11.19 -9.31 -7.09
CA ILE A 339 10.16 -9.98 -7.92
C ILE A 339 9.34 -8.96 -8.70
N LEU A 340 8.79 -7.96 -8.01
CA LEU A 340 7.87 -7.01 -8.64
C LEU A 340 8.54 -6.16 -9.70
N LEU A 341 9.79 -5.72 -9.48
CA LEU A 341 10.53 -4.95 -10.46
C LEU A 341 10.98 -5.82 -11.65
N GLU A 342 11.39 -7.07 -11.41
CA GLU A 342 11.74 -8.02 -12.49
C GLU A 342 10.53 -8.34 -13.38
N GLU A 343 9.34 -8.54 -12.80
CA GLU A 343 8.09 -8.76 -13.55
C GLU A 343 7.75 -7.60 -14.49
N HIS A 344 8.22 -6.39 -14.17
CA HIS A 344 8.01 -5.18 -14.96
C HIS A 344 9.25 -4.73 -15.75
N GLN A 345 10.34 -5.49 -15.75
CA GLN A 345 11.61 -5.14 -16.39
C GLN A 345 12.20 -3.80 -15.91
N LEU A 346 11.99 -3.48 -14.62
CA LEU A 346 12.45 -2.25 -13.95
C LEU A 346 13.65 -2.48 -13.02
N LEU A 347 14.33 -3.62 -13.14
CA LEU A 347 15.49 -3.97 -12.32
C LEU A 347 16.64 -4.49 -13.19
N GLU A 348 17.82 -3.90 -13.02
CA GLU A 348 19.03 -4.36 -13.70
C GLU A 348 19.68 -5.54 -12.95
N PRO A 349 20.40 -6.45 -13.65
CA PRO A 349 21.09 -7.56 -13.01
C PRO A 349 22.10 -7.14 -11.94
N GLN A 350 22.75 -5.98 -12.13
CA GLN A 350 23.71 -5.45 -11.15
C GLN A 350 23.00 -4.94 -9.89
N GLU A 351 21.85 -4.27 -10.02
CA GLU A 351 21.03 -3.81 -8.90
C GLU A 351 20.51 -4.99 -8.09
N ARG A 352 20.05 -6.05 -8.76
CA ARG A 352 19.66 -7.31 -8.12
C ARG A 352 20.79 -7.86 -7.23
N LYS A 353 22.02 -7.88 -7.75
CA LYS A 353 23.17 -8.38 -6.99
C LYS A 353 23.44 -7.51 -5.77
N VAL A 354 23.45 -6.18 -5.94
CA VAL A 354 23.65 -5.24 -4.81
C VAL A 354 22.58 -5.42 -3.73
N LEU A 355 21.31 -5.63 -4.10
CA LEU A 355 20.23 -5.90 -3.16
C LEU A 355 20.48 -7.19 -2.38
N LEU A 356 20.79 -8.29 -3.06
CA LEU A 356 21.03 -9.58 -2.41
C LEU A 356 22.27 -9.56 -1.50
N ASP A 357 23.33 -8.86 -1.92
CA ASP A 357 24.57 -8.73 -1.17
C ASP A 357 24.37 -7.86 0.09
N TYR A 358 23.68 -6.72 -0.01
CA TYR A 358 23.44 -5.81 1.12
C TYR A 358 22.61 -6.46 2.24
N TYR A 359 21.56 -7.19 1.87
CA TYR A 359 20.72 -7.91 2.83
C TYR A 359 21.27 -9.30 3.17
N GLU A 360 22.53 -9.62 2.81
CA GLU A 360 23.23 -10.85 3.16
C GLU A 360 22.40 -12.13 2.89
N PHE A 361 21.83 -12.23 1.69
CA PHE A 361 21.07 -13.41 1.28
C PHE A 361 21.99 -14.62 1.10
N THR A 362 21.67 -15.70 1.79
CA THR A 362 22.32 -16.99 1.57
C THR A 362 21.75 -17.70 0.34
N PRO A 363 22.51 -18.59 -0.32
CA PRO A 363 21.99 -19.38 -1.43
C PRO A 363 20.75 -20.21 -1.05
N GLN A 364 20.71 -20.74 0.18
CA GLN A 364 19.59 -21.54 0.67
C GLN A 364 18.31 -20.70 0.82
N GLU A 365 18.40 -19.48 1.33
CA GLU A 365 17.28 -18.55 1.42
C GLU A 365 16.73 -18.22 0.02
N VAL A 366 17.60 -17.91 -0.94
CA VAL A 366 17.18 -17.61 -2.32
C VAL A 366 16.49 -18.82 -2.97
N ILE A 367 17.00 -20.04 -2.77
CA ILE A 367 16.36 -21.26 -3.26
C ILE A 367 14.98 -21.45 -2.61
N ARG A 368 14.89 -21.30 -1.28
CA ARG A 368 13.64 -21.43 -0.52
C ARG A 368 12.59 -20.46 -1.00
N LEU A 369 12.98 -19.20 -1.21
CA LEU A 369 12.11 -18.12 -1.69
C LEU A 369 11.65 -18.33 -3.13
N LYS A 370 12.54 -18.78 -4.03
CA LYS A 370 12.16 -19.09 -5.42
C LYS A 370 11.17 -20.26 -5.53
N ALA A 371 11.15 -21.17 -4.55
CA ALA A 371 10.25 -22.31 -4.53
C ALA A 371 8.81 -21.98 -4.04
N GLN A 372 8.56 -20.77 -3.51
CA GLN A 372 7.26 -20.41 -2.97
C GLN A 372 6.23 -20.05 -4.06
N ASN A 373 4.95 -20.25 -3.76
CA ASN A 373 3.85 -19.75 -4.58
C ASN A 373 3.30 -18.45 -4.00
N TYR A 374 3.63 -17.33 -4.64
CA TYR A 374 3.22 -16.00 -4.18
C TYR A 374 1.81 -15.56 -4.60
N ARG A 375 1.06 -16.40 -5.33
CA ARG A 375 -0.27 -16.03 -5.84
C ARG A 375 -1.40 -16.30 -4.85
N LYS A 376 -1.19 -17.16 -3.87
CA LYS A 376 -2.22 -17.61 -2.93
C LYS A 376 -1.63 -17.87 -1.55
N LEU A 377 -2.42 -17.61 -0.51
CA LEU A 377 -2.15 -18.13 0.82
C LEU A 377 -2.54 -19.60 0.86
N ASP A 378 -1.60 -20.46 1.26
CA ASP A 378 -1.92 -21.85 1.54
C ASP A 378 -2.49 -21.93 2.96
N LEU A 379 -3.82 -21.97 3.04
CA LEU A 379 -4.56 -22.25 4.27
C LEU A 379 -4.67 -23.77 4.41
N ALA A 380 -4.12 -24.33 5.49
CA ALA A 380 -4.15 -25.78 5.77
C ALA A 380 -5.57 -26.32 5.99
#